data_AF-A0A366WQA6-F1
#
_entry.id   AF-A0A366WQA6-F1
#
_cell.length_a   1.000
_cell.length_b   1.000
_cell.length_c   1.000
_cell.angle_alpha   90.00
_cell.angle_beta   90.00
_cell.angle_gamma   90.00
#
_symmetry.space_group_name_H-M   'P 1'
#
loop_
_entity.id
_entity.type
_entity.pdbx_description
1 polymer ?
#
loop_
_entity_poly.entity_id
_entity_poly.type
_entity_poly.pdbx_seq_one_letter_code
_entity_poly.pdbx_strand_id
1 'polypeptide(L)'
;MTKEDLSVPALSEFTKALNNGDHLKLIREWGDVVFYTVFIKKRQELELPMLYSVEGCKSFLASPDANEIHTALETFVIPEGADVFIKPEPLRELARNAYMLGAWLTWIGAEIIMNQSLTELFGMTALVPVEGGKERLYQARLYSLQGENREGCSVEVRSQYWKISRVSSHSDLEVADEFLIYDDRNSLIFVGQESSLPEARRRSRLTKGEMELFDRWARPCYDFTPLTGGEEKAGGGVIPDTYVRHPSLIDDALLSSFYDLERELNNEIMPDSNRLHLEVSKGQVFAEIEGSEDKGLDRVEGRKFRILFEDHPDWCLWLGGDGLALTDYSDEVWLPKSPGRHPVPECLRLKMVRAIAWILFWKGRELGTHVSLVFGQFAGVRPFRPDNLGKIFHPDVNDIRFPLLAAMPCGPHKVPVLIHGEVPEGYVVEVLEDLKVLASDLPCGIPRRDSLVLNGMVHFGSMCVPIVIPKKAVEFPDAWYTGVRTSNTQLISDFKVFLSDQARGKPALDKDPGNSGAVIGICLGFIAFLILLFLMLG
;
A
#
# COMPACT_ATOMS: atom_id res chain seq x y z
N MET A 1 7.87 6.67 -51.73
CA MET A 1 7.31 7.43 -50.60
C MET A 1 8.28 7.33 -49.45
N THR A 2 9.16 8.33 -49.37
CA THR A 2 10.01 8.62 -48.22
C THR A 2 9.14 9.00 -47.04
N LYS A 3 9.48 8.52 -45.84
CA LYS A 3 8.87 8.95 -44.57
C LYS A 3 9.15 10.44 -44.38
N GLU A 4 8.23 11.29 -44.86
CA GLU A 4 8.23 12.72 -44.61
C GLU A 4 7.69 12.98 -43.19
N ASP A 5 8.51 13.67 -42.40
CA ASP A 5 8.17 14.60 -41.32
C ASP A 5 6.73 14.49 -40.75
N LEU A 6 6.52 13.54 -39.85
CA LEU A 6 5.50 13.71 -38.82
C LEU A 6 5.99 14.84 -37.91
N SER A 7 5.37 16.01 -38.02
CA SER A 7 5.66 17.16 -37.14
C SER A 7 5.62 16.70 -35.69
N VAL A 8 6.74 16.82 -34.99
CA VAL A 8 6.81 16.59 -33.54
C VAL A 8 5.76 17.51 -32.89
N PRO A 9 4.78 16.98 -32.14
CA PRO A 9 3.79 17.82 -31.47
C PRO A 9 4.47 18.85 -30.58
N ALA A 10 3.94 20.07 -30.53
CA ALA A 10 4.66 21.17 -29.90
C ALA A 10 4.69 21.01 -28.37
N LEU A 11 5.85 21.27 -27.73
CA LEU A 11 6.00 21.27 -26.27
C LEU A 11 4.94 22.14 -25.57
N SER A 12 4.54 23.25 -26.20
CA SER A 12 3.49 24.14 -25.70
C SER A 12 2.12 23.45 -25.63
N GLU A 13 1.82 22.51 -26.54
CA GLU A 13 0.59 21.72 -26.52
C GLU A 13 0.59 20.68 -25.42
N PHE A 14 1.73 20.00 -25.20
CA PHE A 14 1.90 19.08 -24.07
C PHE A 14 1.67 19.80 -22.75
N THR A 15 2.40 20.91 -22.55
CA THR A 15 2.37 21.68 -21.30
C THR A 15 1.00 22.28 -21.04
N LYS A 16 0.31 22.73 -22.10
CA LYS A 16 -1.07 23.24 -22.00
C LYS A 16 -2.04 22.12 -21.60
N ALA A 17 -1.94 20.94 -22.20
CA ALA A 17 -2.79 19.80 -21.84
C ALA A 17 -2.54 19.35 -20.39
N LEU A 18 -1.28 19.30 -19.97
CA LEU A 18 -0.87 18.99 -18.60
C LEU A 18 -1.43 20.00 -17.59
N ASN A 19 -1.23 21.29 -17.82
CA ASN A 19 -1.69 22.36 -16.92
C ASN A 19 -3.22 22.44 -16.82
N ASN A 20 -3.92 22.03 -17.87
CA ASN A 20 -5.39 21.98 -17.88
C ASN A 20 -5.95 20.66 -17.30
N GLY A 21 -5.10 19.69 -16.94
CA GLY A 21 -5.55 18.37 -16.49
C GLY A 21 -6.27 17.55 -17.57
N ASP A 22 -6.04 17.84 -18.86
CA ASP A 22 -6.72 17.16 -19.98
C ASP A 22 -6.04 15.81 -20.29
N HIS A 23 -6.27 14.85 -19.39
CA HIS A 23 -5.69 13.50 -19.47
C HIS A 23 -6.05 12.77 -20.78
N LEU A 24 -7.25 12.98 -21.30
CA LEU A 24 -7.70 12.33 -22.54
C LEU A 24 -6.92 12.86 -23.74
N LYS A 25 -6.71 14.18 -23.82
CA LYS A 25 -5.88 14.78 -24.86
C LYS A 25 -4.44 14.27 -24.78
N LEU A 26 -3.87 14.20 -23.58
CA LEU A 26 -2.53 13.65 -23.36
C LEU A 26 -2.43 12.20 -23.89
N ILE A 27 -3.33 11.30 -23.47
CA ILE A 27 -3.30 9.90 -23.91
C ILE A 27 -3.45 9.79 -25.44
N ARG A 28 -4.40 10.54 -26.03
CA ARG A 28 -4.74 10.45 -27.46
C ARG A 28 -3.63 10.99 -28.36
N GLU A 29 -3.05 12.14 -28.02
CA GLU A 29 -2.12 12.85 -28.91
C GLU A 29 -0.66 12.49 -28.63
N TRP A 30 -0.30 12.15 -27.38
CA TRP A 30 1.09 11.97 -26.98
C TRP A 30 1.51 10.52 -26.80
N GLY A 31 0.58 9.61 -26.54
CA GLY A 31 0.93 8.22 -26.21
C GLY A 31 1.72 7.50 -27.32
N ASP A 32 1.49 7.82 -28.59
CA ASP A 32 2.18 7.20 -29.74
C ASP A 32 3.32 8.07 -30.31
N VAL A 33 3.59 9.24 -29.72
CA VAL A 33 4.72 10.08 -30.12
C VAL A 33 6.02 9.34 -29.85
N VAL A 34 6.89 9.31 -30.85
CA VAL A 34 8.20 8.65 -30.74
C VAL A 34 9.13 9.52 -29.94
N PHE A 35 9.67 8.95 -28.87
CA PHE A 35 10.76 9.51 -28.07
C PHE A 35 12.01 8.67 -28.30
N TYR A 36 13.15 9.33 -28.35
CA TYR A 36 14.46 8.72 -28.34
C TYR A 36 14.93 8.59 -26.89
N THR A 37 15.45 7.42 -26.53
CA THR A 37 16.03 7.16 -25.21
C THR A 37 17.34 6.41 -25.35
N VAL A 38 18.13 6.40 -24.28
CA VAL A 38 19.43 5.75 -24.22
C VAL A 38 19.26 4.29 -23.78
N PHE A 39 19.86 3.38 -24.52
CA PHE A 39 19.98 1.97 -24.15
C PHE A 39 21.44 1.61 -23.90
N ILE A 40 21.62 0.66 -22.98
CA ILE A 40 22.89 -0.01 -22.71
C ILE A 40 22.79 -1.49 -23.08
N LYS A 41 23.84 -2.00 -23.70
CA LYS A 41 24.04 -3.44 -23.87
C LYS A 41 25.01 -3.94 -22.82
N LYS A 42 24.57 -4.87 -21.97
CA LYS A 42 25.42 -5.56 -20.99
C LYS A 42 25.55 -7.02 -21.40
N ARG A 43 26.75 -7.45 -21.81
CA ARG A 43 27.03 -8.79 -22.37
C ARG A 43 26.23 -9.02 -23.67
N GLN A 44 26.52 -10.10 -24.40
CA GLN A 44 26.14 -10.23 -25.83
C GLN A 44 24.62 -10.19 -26.15
N GLU A 45 23.72 -10.30 -25.17
CA GLU A 45 22.28 -10.51 -25.43
C GLU A 45 21.31 -9.61 -24.67
N LEU A 46 21.75 -8.73 -23.76
CA LEU A 46 20.84 -7.95 -22.92
C LEU A 46 20.90 -6.46 -23.23
N GLU A 47 19.82 -5.94 -23.82
CA GLU A 47 19.62 -4.52 -24.14
C GLU A 47 18.56 -3.92 -23.21
N LEU A 48 18.93 -2.85 -22.50
CA LEU A 48 18.07 -2.24 -21.49
C LEU A 48 18.12 -0.72 -21.56
N PRO A 49 17.03 0.00 -21.26
CA PRO A 49 17.06 1.44 -21.07
C PRO A 49 18.05 1.81 -19.95
N MET A 50 18.84 2.85 -20.19
CA MET A 50 19.79 3.35 -19.21
C MET A 50 19.06 4.11 -18.10
N LEU A 51 19.36 3.76 -16.85
CA LEU A 51 18.84 4.45 -15.67
C LEU A 51 19.87 5.47 -15.18
N TYR A 52 19.39 6.67 -14.88
CA TYR A 52 20.16 7.77 -14.33
C TYR A 52 19.54 8.24 -13.01
N SER A 53 20.31 8.89 -12.15
CA SER A 53 19.79 9.48 -10.93
C SER A 53 19.42 10.95 -11.17
N VAL A 54 18.15 11.28 -10.94
CA VAL A 54 17.62 12.65 -10.96
C VAL A 54 16.94 12.88 -9.61
N GLU A 55 17.44 13.83 -8.82
CA GLU A 55 16.93 14.12 -7.47
C GLU A 55 16.86 12.89 -6.54
N GLY A 56 17.81 11.96 -6.69
CA GLY A 56 17.83 10.70 -5.93
C GLY A 56 16.85 9.63 -6.42
N CYS A 57 16.07 9.91 -7.48
CA CYS A 57 15.18 8.95 -8.12
C CYS A 57 15.82 8.36 -9.39
N LYS A 58 15.51 7.10 -9.70
CA LYS A 58 15.95 6.45 -10.95
C LYS A 58 15.08 6.99 -12.11
N SER A 59 15.69 7.39 -13.22
CA SER A 59 14.97 7.95 -14.36
C SER A 59 15.57 7.53 -15.70
N PHE A 60 14.73 7.37 -16.73
CA PHE A 60 15.18 7.33 -18.12
C PHE A 60 15.24 8.74 -18.70
N LEU A 61 16.23 8.95 -19.57
CA LEU A 61 16.31 10.14 -20.39
C LEU A 61 15.52 9.93 -21.67
N ALA A 62 14.65 10.87 -22.01
CA ALA A 62 13.85 10.79 -23.22
C ALA A 62 13.71 12.17 -23.90
N SER A 63 13.55 12.19 -25.21
CA SER A 63 13.19 13.39 -25.96
C SER A 63 12.60 13.00 -27.32
N PRO A 64 11.61 13.73 -27.87
CA PRO A 64 11.19 13.51 -29.25
C PRO A 64 12.25 13.97 -30.28
N ASP A 65 13.30 14.70 -29.85
CA ASP A 65 14.46 15.03 -30.68
C ASP A 65 15.68 14.16 -30.33
N ALA A 66 16.14 13.36 -31.28
CA ALA A 66 17.31 12.51 -31.12
C ALA A 66 18.59 13.32 -30.83
N ASN A 67 18.72 14.54 -31.38
CA ASN A 67 19.91 15.37 -31.19
C ASN A 67 20.05 15.84 -29.73
N GLU A 68 18.95 16.06 -29.03
CA GLU A 68 18.97 16.41 -27.61
C GLU A 68 19.53 15.25 -26.78
N ILE A 69 19.16 14.01 -27.09
CA ILE A 69 19.71 12.82 -26.43
C ILE A 69 21.20 12.65 -26.75
N HIS A 70 21.60 12.83 -28.02
CA HIS A 70 23.00 12.80 -28.41
C HIS A 70 23.84 13.83 -27.65
N THR A 71 23.35 15.07 -27.55
CA THR A 71 24.02 16.16 -26.83
C THR A 71 24.09 15.86 -25.33
N ALA A 72 23.00 15.35 -24.75
CA ALA A 72 22.98 14.99 -23.35
C ALA A 72 24.01 13.89 -23.04
N LEU A 73 24.11 12.86 -23.89
CA LEU A 73 25.06 11.75 -23.76
C LEU A 73 26.53 12.20 -23.69
N GLU A 74 26.91 13.29 -24.35
CA GLU A 74 28.29 13.83 -24.27
C GLU A 74 28.69 14.22 -22.84
N THR A 75 27.71 14.51 -21.99
CA THR A 75 27.92 14.93 -20.59
C THR A 75 27.78 13.79 -19.58
N PHE A 76 27.32 12.60 -20.00
CA PHE A 76 27.08 11.48 -19.10
C PHE A 76 28.29 10.58 -18.92
N VAL A 77 28.48 10.11 -17.69
CA VAL A 77 29.46 9.08 -17.38
C VAL A 77 28.90 7.73 -17.83
N ILE A 78 29.41 7.21 -18.93
CA ILE A 78 29.07 5.89 -19.45
C ILE A 78 29.81 4.82 -18.63
N PRO A 79 29.13 3.76 -18.16
CA PRO A 79 29.80 2.65 -17.47
C PRO A 79 30.88 2.00 -18.34
N GLU A 80 32.07 1.73 -17.77
CA GLU A 80 33.17 1.09 -18.50
C GLU A 80 32.73 -0.25 -19.12
N GLY A 81 32.97 -0.41 -20.43
CA GLY A 81 32.65 -1.64 -21.17
C GLY A 81 31.17 -1.84 -21.53
N ALA A 82 30.31 -0.84 -21.35
CA ALA A 82 28.94 -0.86 -21.85
C ALA A 82 28.85 -0.27 -23.26
N ASP A 83 28.20 -0.98 -24.19
CA ASP A 83 27.84 -0.40 -25.49
C ASP A 83 26.57 0.46 -25.31
N VAL A 84 26.68 1.75 -25.61
CA VAL A 84 25.57 2.71 -25.50
C VAL A 84 25.04 3.03 -26.88
N PHE A 85 23.73 3.05 -27.04
CA PHE A 85 23.07 3.40 -28.29
C PHE A 85 21.69 4.01 -28.03
N ILE A 86 21.19 4.78 -28.99
CA ILE A 86 19.89 5.45 -28.88
C ILE A 86 18.85 4.63 -29.63
N LYS A 87 17.68 4.44 -29.03
CA LYS A 87 16.53 3.80 -29.68
C LYS A 87 15.30 4.71 -29.68
N PRO A 88 14.54 4.74 -30.78
CA PRO A 88 13.21 5.32 -30.82
C PRO A 88 12.18 4.36 -30.18
N GLU A 89 11.36 4.87 -29.29
CA GLU A 89 10.27 4.14 -28.63
C GLU A 89 9.04 5.05 -28.47
N PRO A 90 7.81 4.54 -28.62
CA PRO A 90 6.61 5.30 -28.29
C PRO A 90 6.60 5.75 -26.82
N LEU A 91 6.13 6.96 -26.54
CA LEU A 91 6.06 7.49 -25.17
C LEU A 91 5.31 6.55 -24.22
N ARG A 92 4.23 5.91 -24.68
CA ARG A 92 3.49 4.93 -23.86
C ARG A 92 4.35 3.74 -23.43
N GLU A 93 5.23 3.24 -24.30
CA GLU A 93 6.07 2.08 -23.97
C GLU A 93 7.20 2.47 -23.02
N LEU A 94 7.78 3.66 -23.20
CA LEU A 94 8.76 4.21 -22.27
C LEU A 94 8.14 4.48 -20.88
N ALA A 95 6.97 5.10 -20.85
CA ALA A 95 6.23 5.37 -19.63
C ALA A 95 5.85 4.08 -18.90
N ARG A 96 5.41 3.06 -19.64
CA ARG A 96 5.09 1.74 -19.09
C ARG A 96 6.31 1.07 -18.47
N ASN A 97 7.44 1.07 -19.18
CA ASN A 97 8.71 0.56 -18.65
C ASN A 97 9.16 1.33 -17.39
N ALA A 98 9.01 2.65 -17.37
CA ALA A 98 9.39 3.49 -16.25
C ALA A 98 8.50 3.19 -15.03
N TYR A 99 7.19 3.15 -15.23
CA TYR A 99 6.21 2.80 -14.20
C TYR A 99 6.49 1.42 -13.58
N MET A 100 6.72 0.40 -14.41
CA MET A 100 7.00 -0.96 -13.93
C MET A 100 8.33 -1.10 -13.20
N LEU A 101 9.26 -0.16 -13.38
CA LEU A 101 10.54 -0.10 -12.66
C LEU A 101 10.51 0.81 -11.42
N GLY A 102 9.41 1.53 -11.18
CA GLY A 102 9.39 2.62 -10.20
C GLY A 102 10.33 3.77 -10.56
N ALA A 103 10.61 3.96 -11.85
CA ALA A 103 11.46 5.01 -12.38
C ALA A 103 10.65 6.17 -12.96
N TRP A 104 11.27 7.33 -13.11
CA TRP A 104 10.69 8.50 -13.78
C TRP A 104 11.12 8.59 -15.25
N LEU A 105 10.42 9.39 -16.04
CA LEU A 105 10.85 9.76 -17.39
C LEU A 105 11.23 11.24 -17.41
N THR A 106 12.47 11.56 -17.78
CA THR A 106 12.95 12.95 -17.86
C THR A 106 13.04 13.40 -19.32
N TRP A 107 12.20 14.35 -19.71
CA TRP A 107 12.27 15.02 -21.01
C TRP A 107 13.28 16.17 -20.95
N ILE A 108 14.48 15.94 -21.49
CA ILE A 108 15.63 16.84 -21.32
C ILE A 108 15.42 18.22 -21.94
N GLY A 109 15.07 18.32 -23.23
CA GLY A 109 14.92 19.64 -23.90
C GLY A 109 13.75 20.48 -23.40
N ALA A 110 12.86 19.89 -22.60
CA ALA A 110 11.73 20.56 -21.99
C ALA A 110 11.89 20.78 -20.47
N GLU A 111 12.91 20.19 -19.85
CA GLU A 111 13.08 20.11 -18.39
C GLU A 111 11.84 19.55 -17.67
N ILE A 112 11.08 18.66 -18.31
CA ILE A 112 9.88 18.05 -17.74
C ILE A 112 10.24 16.70 -17.12
N ILE A 113 9.91 16.54 -15.84
CA ILE A 113 9.98 15.26 -15.14
C ILE A 113 8.58 14.64 -15.11
N MET A 114 8.40 13.54 -15.83
CA MET A 114 7.21 12.71 -15.73
C MET A 114 7.40 11.74 -14.57
N ASN A 115 6.77 12.08 -13.45
CA ASN A 115 6.76 11.27 -12.23
C ASN A 115 5.90 10.00 -12.39
N GLN A 116 5.78 9.23 -11.30
CA GLN A 116 5.06 7.97 -11.30
C GLN A 116 3.61 8.10 -11.81
N SER A 117 2.87 9.14 -11.40
CA SER A 117 1.49 9.37 -11.85
C SER A 117 1.37 9.59 -13.35
N LEU A 118 2.29 10.35 -13.96
CA LEU A 118 2.31 10.56 -15.40
C LEU A 118 2.77 9.31 -16.16
N THR A 119 3.75 8.58 -15.62
CA THR A 119 4.17 7.30 -16.22
C THR A 119 3.07 6.23 -16.15
N GLU A 120 2.26 6.19 -15.08
CA GLU A 120 1.06 5.37 -14.96
C GLU A 120 0.02 5.80 -16.00
N LEU A 121 -0.25 7.11 -16.11
CA LEU A 121 -1.20 7.66 -17.07
C LEU A 121 -0.88 7.24 -18.50
N PHE A 122 0.36 7.39 -18.96
CA PHE A 122 0.73 7.03 -20.34
C PHE A 122 0.94 5.53 -20.53
N GLY A 123 1.54 4.85 -19.55
CA GLY A 123 1.97 3.46 -19.69
C GLY A 123 0.88 2.43 -19.42
N MET A 124 -0.09 2.76 -18.57
CA MET A 124 -1.09 1.84 -18.04
C MET A 124 -2.52 2.24 -18.40
N THR A 125 -2.69 3.14 -19.38
CA THR A 125 -4.01 3.48 -19.90
C THR A 125 -4.09 3.36 -21.42
N ALA A 126 -5.29 3.14 -21.94
CA ALA A 126 -5.54 3.09 -23.38
C ALA A 126 -6.95 3.61 -23.70
N LEU A 127 -7.05 4.39 -24.77
CA LEU A 127 -8.32 4.71 -25.40
C LEU A 127 -8.63 3.66 -26.47
N VAL A 128 -9.74 2.97 -26.30
CA VAL A 128 -10.17 1.89 -27.20
C VAL A 128 -11.46 2.32 -27.90
N PRO A 129 -11.47 2.34 -29.24
CA PRO A 129 -12.70 2.61 -29.99
C PRO A 129 -13.68 1.45 -29.81
N VAL A 130 -14.95 1.79 -29.61
CA VAL A 130 -16.07 0.84 -29.57
C VAL A 130 -17.04 1.13 -30.71
N GLU A 131 -17.94 0.18 -30.97
CA GLU A 131 -18.96 0.33 -32.02
C GLU A 131 -19.76 1.63 -31.88
N GLY A 132 -20.03 2.28 -33.01
CA GLY A 132 -20.72 3.57 -33.06
C GLY A 132 -19.82 4.79 -32.87
N GLY A 133 -18.49 4.63 -32.94
CA GLY A 133 -17.53 5.75 -32.91
C GLY A 133 -17.32 6.35 -31.52
N LYS A 134 -17.79 5.67 -30.47
CA LYS A 134 -17.51 6.04 -29.08
C LYS A 134 -16.16 5.47 -28.64
N GLU A 135 -15.57 6.04 -27.61
CA GLU A 135 -14.32 5.54 -27.02
C GLU A 135 -14.55 5.13 -25.56
N ARG A 136 -13.76 4.16 -25.10
CA ARG A 136 -13.65 3.79 -23.69
C ARG A 136 -12.22 3.99 -23.23
N LEU A 137 -12.06 4.57 -22.06
CA LEU A 137 -10.78 4.68 -21.38
C LEU A 137 -10.59 3.46 -20.49
N TYR A 138 -9.57 2.67 -20.80
CA TYR A 138 -9.13 1.55 -19.97
C TYR A 138 -7.95 2.02 -19.12
N GLN A 139 -7.98 1.71 -17.84
CA GLN A 139 -6.88 1.95 -16.91
C GLN A 139 -6.58 0.64 -16.19
N ALA A 140 -5.33 0.20 -16.22
CA ALA A 140 -4.92 -1.07 -15.64
C ALA A 140 -3.96 -0.86 -14.47
N ARG A 141 -4.12 -1.66 -13.42
CA ARG A 141 -3.13 -1.84 -12.36
C ARG A 141 -2.74 -3.30 -12.28
N LEU A 142 -1.44 -3.56 -12.18
CA LEU A 142 -0.89 -4.92 -12.21
C LEU A 142 -0.81 -5.50 -10.81
N TYR A 143 -1.18 -6.77 -10.68
CA TYR A 143 -1.04 -7.53 -9.44
C TYR A 143 -0.62 -8.97 -9.76
N SER A 144 0.01 -9.59 -8.77
CA SER A 144 0.18 -11.05 -8.73
C SER A 144 -0.84 -11.59 -7.74
N LEU A 145 -1.71 -12.50 -8.20
CA LEU A 145 -2.64 -13.20 -7.32
C LEU A 145 -2.05 -14.52 -6.91
N GLN A 146 -2.24 -14.88 -5.65
CA GLN A 146 -1.97 -16.20 -5.11
C GLN A 146 -3.29 -16.84 -4.70
N GLY A 147 -3.43 -18.13 -4.99
CA GLY A 147 -4.57 -18.94 -4.58
C GLY A 147 -4.33 -20.41 -4.88
N GLU A 148 -5.30 -21.25 -4.56
CA GLU A 148 -5.21 -22.68 -4.82
C GLU A 148 -5.64 -23.03 -6.24
N ASN A 149 -4.90 -23.95 -6.86
CA ASN A 149 -5.29 -24.57 -8.11
C ASN A 149 -6.21 -25.79 -7.87
N ARG A 150 -6.65 -26.44 -8.95
CA ARG A 150 -7.51 -27.64 -8.87
C ARG A 150 -6.88 -28.84 -8.16
N GLU A 151 -5.56 -28.85 -8.02
CA GLU A 151 -4.79 -29.89 -7.36
C GLU A 151 -4.51 -29.54 -5.88
N GLY A 152 -5.02 -28.40 -5.39
CA GLY A 152 -4.79 -27.91 -4.03
C GLY A 152 -3.38 -27.32 -3.83
N CYS A 153 -2.63 -27.07 -4.90
CA CYS A 153 -1.34 -26.41 -4.83
C CYS A 153 -1.49 -24.88 -4.91
N SER A 154 -0.72 -24.17 -4.10
CA SER A 154 -0.60 -22.71 -4.22
C SER A 154 0.01 -22.36 -5.57
N VAL A 155 -0.66 -21.49 -6.32
CA VAL A 155 -0.19 -20.98 -7.61
C VAL A 155 -0.26 -19.47 -7.61
N GLU A 156 0.75 -18.85 -8.20
CA GLU A 156 0.75 -17.43 -8.52
C GLU A 156 0.33 -17.21 -9.98
N VAL A 157 -0.53 -16.21 -10.19
CA VAL A 157 -1.08 -15.87 -11.50
C VAL A 157 -1.03 -14.36 -11.68
N ARG A 158 -0.58 -13.95 -12.88
CA ARG A 158 -0.61 -12.54 -13.24
C ARG A 158 -2.05 -12.07 -13.42
N SER A 159 -2.36 -10.92 -12.83
CA SER A 159 -3.66 -10.30 -12.94
C SER A 159 -3.55 -8.79 -13.14
N GLN A 160 -4.66 -8.21 -13.57
CA GLN A 160 -4.82 -6.80 -13.78
C GLN A 160 -6.17 -6.37 -13.24
N TYR A 161 -6.19 -5.33 -12.43
CA TYR A 161 -7.41 -4.63 -12.08
C TYR A 161 -7.67 -3.57 -13.14
N TRP A 162 -8.82 -3.62 -13.80
CA TRP A 162 -9.21 -2.72 -14.87
C TRP A 162 -10.34 -1.81 -14.44
N LYS A 163 -10.13 -0.51 -14.61
CA LYS A 163 -11.17 0.51 -14.55
C LYS A 163 -11.50 0.97 -15.96
N ILE A 164 -12.73 0.77 -16.40
CA ILE A 164 -13.18 1.08 -17.77
C ILE A 164 -14.21 2.20 -17.69
N SER A 165 -13.83 3.39 -18.15
CA SER A 165 -14.69 4.57 -18.14
C SER A 165 -15.19 4.89 -19.55
N ARG A 166 -16.42 5.38 -19.67
CA ARG A 166 -16.94 5.88 -20.96
C ARG A 166 -16.48 7.32 -21.18
N VAL A 167 -16.02 7.61 -22.39
CA VAL A 167 -15.59 8.96 -22.75
C VAL A 167 -16.79 9.72 -23.31
N SER A 168 -17.22 10.77 -22.62
CA SER A 168 -18.25 11.69 -23.13
C SER A 168 -17.64 12.71 -24.10
N SER A 169 -18.49 13.43 -24.84
CA SER A 169 -18.06 14.43 -25.82
C SER A 169 -17.35 15.68 -25.24
N HIS A 170 -17.24 15.80 -23.91
CA HIS A 170 -16.69 16.99 -23.22
C HIS A 170 -15.53 16.66 -22.28
N SER A 171 -14.79 15.59 -22.55
CA SER A 171 -13.67 15.12 -21.71
C SER A 171 -14.07 14.61 -20.32
N ASP A 172 -15.36 14.50 -20.03
CA ASP A 172 -15.85 13.91 -18.80
C ASP A 172 -15.87 12.37 -18.91
N LEU A 173 -15.49 11.71 -17.82
CA LEU A 173 -15.56 10.26 -17.68
C LEU A 173 -16.89 9.89 -17.01
N GLU A 174 -17.72 9.15 -17.73
CA GLU A 174 -19.00 8.65 -17.21
C GLU A 174 -18.87 7.17 -16.85
N VAL A 175 -19.36 6.81 -15.65
CA VAL A 175 -19.56 5.43 -15.14
C VAL A 175 -18.38 4.49 -15.39
N ALA A 176 -17.63 4.20 -14.33
CA ALA A 176 -16.57 3.22 -14.38
C ALA A 176 -17.12 1.81 -14.12
N ASP A 177 -16.91 0.90 -15.07
CA ASP A 177 -17.02 -0.53 -14.83
C ASP A 177 -15.66 -1.05 -14.33
N GLU A 178 -15.65 -1.88 -13.28
CA GLU A 178 -14.42 -2.38 -12.65
C GLU A 178 -14.34 -3.92 -12.73
N PHE A 179 -13.22 -4.44 -13.22
CA PHE A 179 -13.01 -5.87 -13.44
C PHE A 179 -11.65 -6.31 -12.94
N LEU A 180 -11.60 -7.50 -12.34
CA LEU A 180 -10.35 -8.21 -12.10
C LEU A 180 -10.11 -9.18 -13.26
N ILE A 181 -9.03 -9.02 -14.00
CA ILE A 181 -8.68 -9.90 -15.11
C ILE A 181 -7.47 -10.73 -14.71
N TYR A 182 -7.52 -12.05 -14.91
CA TYR A 182 -6.41 -12.94 -14.57
C TYR A 182 -6.04 -13.88 -15.74
N ASP A 183 -4.75 -14.25 -15.80
CA ASP A 183 -4.23 -15.21 -16.76
C ASP A 183 -4.69 -16.64 -16.41
N ASP A 184 -5.72 -17.12 -17.08
CA ASP A 184 -6.35 -18.40 -16.79
C ASP A 184 -5.62 -19.62 -17.40
N ARG A 185 -4.40 -19.44 -17.91
CA ARG A 185 -3.51 -20.54 -18.30
C ARG A 185 -3.12 -21.41 -17.11
N ASN A 186 -2.97 -20.79 -15.94
CA ASN A 186 -2.85 -21.48 -14.66
C ASN A 186 -4.23 -21.48 -14.00
N SER A 187 -4.77 -22.66 -13.70
CA SER A 187 -6.12 -22.77 -13.15
C SER A 187 -6.15 -22.29 -11.70
N LEU A 188 -6.68 -21.10 -11.44
CA LEU A 188 -7.06 -20.64 -10.10
C LEU A 188 -8.50 -21.01 -9.77
N ILE A 189 -8.74 -21.43 -8.53
CA ILE A 189 -10.09 -21.59 -8.00
C ILE A 189 -10.48 -20.32 -7.26
N PHE A 190 -11.57 -19.70 -7.71
CA PHE A 190 -12.25 -18.65 -6.96
C PHE A 190 -13.32 -19.31 -6.09
N VAL A 191 -13.14 -19.28 -4.77
CA VAL A 191 -14.09 -19.86 -3.81
C VAL A 191 -15.17 -18.83 -3.49
N GLY A 192 -16.30 -18.90 -4.20
CA GLY A 192 -17.49 -18.08 -3.95
C GLY A 192 -17.38 -16.62 -4.40
N GLN A 193 -18.49 -15.88 -4.31
CA GLN A 193 -18.47 -14.42 -4.41
C GLN A 193 -17.84 -13.87 -3.13
N GLU A 194 -16.52 -13.70 -3.14
CA GLU A 194 -15.86 -12.85 -2.15
C GLU A 194 -16.38 -11.43 -2.38
N SER A 195 -17.20 -10.92 -1.46
CA SER A 195 -17.94 -9.67 -1.61
C SER A 195 -17.07 -8.42 -1.82
N SER A 196 -15.75 -8.54 -1.62
CA SER A 196 -14.75 -7.50 -1.80
C SER A 196 -14.07 -7.50 -3.17
N LEU A 197 -14.24 -8.55 -3.97
CA LEU A 197 -13.61 -8.64 -5.30
C LEU A 197 -14.54 -8.06 -6.38
N PRO A 198 -14.03 -7.22 -7.29
CA PRO A 198 -14.75 -6.86 -8.51
C PRO A 198 -15.09 -8.10 -9.33
N GLU A 199 -15.97 -7.96 -10.32
CA GLU A 199 -16.31 -9.06 -11.22
C GLU A 199 -15.03 -9.61 -11.89
N ALA A 200 -14.68 -10.85 -11.55
CA ALA A 200 -13.48 -11.50 -12.04
C ALA A 200 -13.71 -12.12 -13.43
N ARG A 201 -12.84 -11.78 -14.39
CA ARG A 201 -12.88 -12.25 -15.78
C ARG A 201 -11.60 -12.98 -16.15
N ARG A 202 -11.77 -14.05 -16.91
CA ARG A 202 -10.65 -14.81 -17.48
C ARG A 202 -10.09 -14.07 -18.69
N ARG A 203 -8.77 -14.00 -18.79
CA ARG A 203 -8.07 -13.51 -19.99
C ARG A 203 -8.59 -14.18 -21.27
N SER A 204 -8.81 -15.50 -21.27
CA SER A 204 -9.35 -16.24 -22.43
C SER A 204 -10.76 -15.85 -22.88
N ARG A 205 -11.52 -15.14 -22.04
CA ARG A 205 -12.89 -14.68 -22.34
C ARG A 205 -12.96 -13.23 -22.84
N LEU A 206 -11.83 -12.53 -22.89
CA LEU A 206 -11.76 -11.18 -23.41
C LEU A 206 -11.93 -11.15 -24.93
N THR A 207 -12.34 -9.99 -25.45
CA THR A 207 -12.24 -9.75 -26.90
C THR A 207 -10.78 -9.77 -27.34
N LYS A 208 -10.53 -9.92 -28.65
CA LYS A 208 -9.16 -9.95 -29.18
C LYS A 208 -8.37 -8.69 -28.80
N GLY A 209 -8.97 -7.50 -28.91
CA GLY A 209 -8.30 -6.24 -28.59
C GLY A 209 -8.03 -6.07 -27.08
N GLU A 210 -8.97 -6.49 -26.23
CA GLU A 210 -8.76 -6.50 -24.77
C GLU A 210 -7.67 -7.52 -24.38
N MET A 211 -7.64 -8.69 -25.00
CA MET A 211 -6.59 -9.68 -24.75
C MET A 211 -5.20 -9.14 -25.15
N GLU A 212 -5.10 -8.42 -26.27
CA GLU A 212 -3.87 -7.75 -26.69
C GLU A 212 -3.44 -6.63 -25.73
N LEU A 213 -4.39 -5.88 -25.15
CA LEU A 213 -4.11 -4.89 -24.10
C LEU A 213 -3.61 -5.56 -22.81
N PHE A 214 -4.28 -6.62 -22.38
CA PHE A 214 -3.87 -7.39 -21.21
C PHE A 214 -2.43 -7.92 -21.40
N ASP A 215 -2.14 -8.58 -22.52
CA ASP A 215 -0.81 -9.13 -22.77
C ASP A 215 0.29 -8.07 -22.78
N ARG A 216 -0.01 -6.90 -23.35
CA ARG A 216 0.90 -5.76 -23.41
C ARG A 216 1.21 -5.22 -22.02
N TRP A 217 0.20 -5.02 -21.19
CA TRP A 217 0.38 -4.49 -19.83
C TRP A 217 0.99 -5.51 -18.87
N ALA A 218 0.77 -6.81 -19.09
CA ALA A 218 1.16 -7.85 -18.14
C ALA A 218 2.68 -7.98 -17.91
N ARG A 219 3.51 -7.46 -18.81
CA ARG A 219 4.98 -7.57 -18.75
C ARG A 219 5.64 -6.37 -19.42
N PRO A 220 6.77 -5.86 -18.90
CA PRO A 220 7.51 -4.80 -19.58
C PRO A 220 7.97 -5.21 -20.97
N CYS A 221 8.29 -4.25 -21.85
CA CYS A 221 8.90 -4.56 -23.16
C CYS A 221 10.23 -5.31 -23.03
N TYR A 222 10.93 -5.09 -21.91
CA TYR A 222 12.30 -5.53 -21.68
C TYR A 222 12.39 -6.33 -20.38
N ASP A 223 13.22 -7.37 -20.34
CA ASP A 223 13.46 -8.13 -19.11
C ASP A 223 14.37 -7.34 -18.17
N PHE A 224 13.77 -6.69 -17.17
CA PHE A 224 14.49 -5.89 -16.18
C PHE A 224 15.11 -6.69 -15.04
N THR A 225 14.93 -8.01 -14.99
CA THR A 225 15.49 -8.87 -13.94
C THR A 225 16.99 -8.64 -13.68
N PRO A 226 17.84 -8.37 -14.70
CA PRO A 226 19.26 -8.11 -14.47
C PRO A 226 19.57 -6.71 -13.92
N LEU A 227 18.66 -5.74 -14.03
CA LEU A 227 18.81 -4.42 -13.41
C LEU A 227 18.43 -4.43 -11.94
N THR A 228 17.43 -5.23 -11.57
CA THR A 228 16.97 -5.38 -10.19
C THR A 228 17.84 -6.38 -9.40
N GLY A 229 18.33 -7.44 -10.06
CA GLY A 229 19.15 -8.48 -9.41
C GLY A 229 20.63 -8.10 -9.16
N GLY A 230 21.05 -6.89 -9.53
CA GLY A 230 22.44 -6.44 -9.41
C GLY A 230 22.86 -5.99 -8.01
N GLU A 231 21.93 -5.57 -7.16
CA GLU A 231 22.22 -5.12 -5.79
C GLU A 231 22.06 -6.25 -4.75
N GLU A 232 21.20 -7.25 -4.99
CA GLU A 232 20.96 -8.33 -4.02
C GLU A 232 21.96 -9.50 -4.11
N LYS A 233 22.58 -9.74 -5.27
CA LYS A 233 23.45 -10.93 -5.45
C LYS A 233 24.92 -10.74 -5.05
N ALA A 234 25.36 -9.53 -4.71
CA ALA A 234 26.74 -9.29 -4.30
C ALA A 234 27.03 -9.69 -2.84
N GLY A 235 26.00 -10.01 -2.05
CA GLY A 235 26.15 -10.40 -0.64
C GLY A 235 25.32 -11.60 -0.21
N GLY A 236 24.82 -12.41 -1.15
CA GLY A 236 23.88 -13.52 -0.90
C GLY A 236 24.49 -14.69 -0.12
N GLY A 237 24.76 -14.49 1.16
CA GLY A 237 24.66 -15.58 2.12
C GLY A 237 23.22 -16.12 2.05
N VAL A 238 23.08 -17.44 2.03
CA VAL A 238 21.77 -18.08 2.25
C VAL A 238 21.26 -17.52 3.59
N ILE A 239 20.22 -16.69 3.57
CA ILE A 239 19.57 -16.25 4.80
C ILE A 239 19.04 -17.55 5.45
N PRO A 240 19.55 -17.94 6.62
CA PRO A 240 19.09 -19.16 7.26
C PRO A 240 17.60 -19.02 7.57
N ASP A 241 16.80 -20.03 7.20
CA ASP A 241 15.39 -20.08 7.57
C ASP A 241 15.29 -20.38 9.07
N THR A 242 15.09 -19.35 9.88
CA THR A 242 14.96 -19.44 11.35
C THR A 242 13.51 -19.52 11.80
N TYR A 243 12.57 -19.51 10.86
CA TYR A 243 11.16 -19.44 11.18
C TYR A 243 10.66 -20.71 11.85
N VAL A 244 9.99 -20.53 12.99
CA VAL A 244 9.29 -21.58 13.71
C VAL A 244 7.80 -21.25 13.72
N ARG A 245 6.99 -22.16 13.21
CA ARG A 245 5.53 -22.01 13.19
C ARG A 245 4.98 -21.91 14.61
N HIS A 246 4.21 -20.86 14.88
CA HIS A 246 3.50 -20.69 16.14
C HIS A 246 2.12 -21.37 16.12
N PRO A 247 1.64 -21.89 17.27
CA PRO A 247 0.29 -22.43 17.40
C PRO A 247 -0.78 -21.42 17.00
N SER A 248 -1.86 -21.90 16.39
CA SER A 248 -3.03 -21.11 16.04
C SER A 248 -4.30 -21.74 16.60
N LEU A 249 -5.33 -20.92 16.81
CA LEU A 249 -6.69 -21.38 17.10
C LEU A 249 -7.46 -21.82 15.84
N ILE A 250 -6.91 -21.51 14.66
CA ILE A 250 -7.44 -21.87 13.35
C ILE A 250 -6.74 -23.14 12.87
N ASP A 251 -7.44 -23.97 12.10
CA ASP A 251 -6.88 -25.19 11.52
C ASP A 251 -5.65 -24.87 10.64
N ASP A 252 -4.54 -25.54 10.93
CA ASP A 252 -3.28 -25.41 10.21
C ASP A 252 -3.40 -25.68 8.70
N ALA A 253 -4.38 -26.51 8.29
CA ALA A 253 -4.65 -26.77 6.88
C ALA A 253 -5.09 -25.52 6.11
N LEU A 254 -5.73 -24.55 6.79
CA LEU A 254 -6.22 -23.31 6.20
C LEU A 254 -5.14 -22.21 6.16
N LEU A 255 -4.03 -22.40 6.89
CA LEU A 255 -3.05 -21.35 7.15
C LEU A 255 -1.75 -21.50 6.35
N SER A 256 -1.70 -22.38 5.35
CA SER A 256 -0.50 -22.61 4.53
C SER A 256 0.07 -21.29 3.96
N SER A 257 -0.74 -20.54 3.21
CA SER A 257 -0.34 -19.25 2.61
C SER A 257 0.00 -18.18 3.66
N PHE A 258 -0.68 -18.18 4.80
CA PHE A 258 -0.38 -17.28 5.92
C PHE A 258 0.99 -17.59 6.52
N TYR A 259 1.30 -18.87 6.78
CA TYR A 259 2.58 -19.29 7.34
C TYR A 259 3.74 -19.05 6.38
N ASP A 260 3.51 -19.11 5.06
CA ASP A 260 4.50 -18.72 4.07
C ASP A 260 4.79 -17.22 4.16
N LEU A 261 3.76 -16.37 4.30
CA LEU A 261 3.94 -14.92 4.50
C LEU A 261 4.64 -14.59 5.83
N GLU A 262 4.25 -15.26 6.92
CA GLU A 262 4.87 -15.10 8.24
C GLU A 262 6.36 -15.48 8.20
N ARG A 263 6.71 -16.55 7.47
CA ARG A 263 8.09 -16.98 7.22
C ARG A 263 8.87 -15.96 6.40
N GLU A 264 8.31 -15.46 5.29
CA GLU A 264 8.95 -14.44 4.46
C GLU A 264 9.22 -13.16 5.25
N LEU A 265 8.25 -12.69 6.06
CA LEU A 265 8.45 -11.55 6.96
C LEU A 265 9.55 -11.81 8.00
N ASN A 266 9.58 -13.00 8.60
CA ASN A 266 10.61 -13.38 9.58
C ASN A 266 12.01 -13.35 8.96
N ASN A 267 12.16 -13.85 7.74
CA ASN A 267 13.47 -14.06 7.13
C ASN A 267 13.96 -12.84 6.32
N GLU A 268 13.06 -12.10 5.66
CA GLU A 268 13.43 -11.01 4.75
C GLU A 268 13.28 -9.61 5.33
N ILE A 269 12.37 -9.40 6.30
CA ILE A 269 12.03 -8.05 6.79
C ILE A 269 12.47 -7.84 8.23
N MET A 270 12.22 -8.81 9.11
CA MET A 270 12.41 -8.68 10.55
C MET A 270 13.64 -9.48 11.01
N PRO A 271 14.87 -8.92 10.89
CA PRO A 271 16.09 -9.61 11.29
C PRO A 271 16.08 -9.97 12.77
N ASP A 272 17.00 -10.84 13.18
CA ASP A 272 17.20 -11.23 14.59
C ASP A 272 17.16 -10.02 15.53
N SER A 273 16.61 -10.22 16.74
CA SER A 273 16.38 -9.15 17.71
C SER A 273 17.61 -8.31 18.08
N ASN A 274 18.81 -8.86 17.94
CA ASN A 274 20.08 -8.15 18.17
C ASN A 274 20.38 -7.07 17.11
N ARG A 275 19.75 -7.14 15.94
CA ARG A 275 19.85 -6.17 14.82
C ARG A 275 18.68 -5.20 14.77
N LEU A 276 17.86 -5.19 15.83
CA LEU A 276 16.72 -4.30 16.00
C LEU A 276 16.88 -3.48 17.28
N HIS A 277 16.43 -2.23 17.22
CA HIS A 277 16.41 -1.33 18.38
C HIS A 277 15.01 -0.79 18.60
N LEU A 278 14.51 -0.88 19.84
CA LEU A 278 13.31 -0.18 20.27
C LEU A 278 13.71 1.24 20.70
N GLU A 279 13.37 2.23 19.89
CA GLU A 279 13.56 3.63 20.25
C GLU A 279 12.35 4.15 21.03
N VAL A 280 12.62 4.70 22.20
CA VAL A 280 11.66 5.31 23.11
C VAL A 280 11.90 6.81 23.14
N SER A 281 10.93 7.58 22.70
CA SER A 281 10.98 9.05 22.72
C SER A 281 10.00 9.62 23.74
N LYS A 282 10.35 10.76 24.35
CA LYS A 282 9.41 11.52 25.19
C LYS A 282 8.34 12.13 24.30
N GLY A 283 7.10 12.08 24.73
CA GLY A 283 5.99 12.73 24.05
C GLY A 283 4.95 13.25 25.05
N GLN A 284 4.06 14.08 24.53
CA GLN A 284 2.80 14.41 25.19
C GLN A 284 1.74 13.49 24.58
N VAL A 285 1.05 12.73 25.42
CA VAL A 285 0.08 11.70 25.03
C VAL A 285 -1.22 11.93 25.79
N PHE A 286 -2.35 11.46 25.29
CA PHE A 286 -3.60 11.56 26.05
C PHE A 286 -3.58 10.57 27.20
N ALA A 287 -3.87 11.05 28.42
CA ALA A 287 -3.97 10.17 29.59
C ALA A 287 -5.30 9.41 29.53
N GLU A 288 -5.25 8.09 29.63
CA GLU A 288 -6.45 7.24 29.65
C GLU A 288 -7.00 7.12 31.09
N ILE A 289 -7.17 8.24 31.81
CA ILE A 289 -7.52 8.24 33.26
C ILE A 289 -9.02 7.99 33.50
N GLU A 290 -9.34 7.09 34.45
CA GLU A 290 -10.68 6.99 35.05
C GLU A 290 -10.93 8.14 36.04
N GLY A 291 -12.04 8.85 35.85
CA GLY A 291 -12.74 9.53 36.94
C GLY A 291 -12.46 11.02 37.09
N SER A 292 -13.24 11.83 36.40
CA SER A 292 -14.19 12.77 37.00
C SER A 292 -14.84 13.54 35.86
N GLU A 293 -16.16 13.67 35.90
CA GLU A 293 -16.91 14.57 35.05
C GLU A 293 -16.15 15.90 34.89
N ASP A 294 -15.95 16.32 33.64
CA ASP A 294 -15.64 17.70 33.27
C ASP A 294 -14.17 18.21 33.34
N LYS A 295 -13.16 17.34 33.20
CA LYS A 295 -11.81 17.81 32.80
C LYS A 295 -11.45 17.24 31.44
N GLY A 296 -11.11 18.15 30.51
CA GLY A 296 -10.74 17.82 29.14
C GLY A 296 -9.61 16.78 29.06
N LEU A 297 -9.42 16.22 27.87
CA LEU A 297 -8.31 15.34 27.51
C LEU A 297 -6.96 16.07 27.67
N ASP A 298 -6.49 16.19 28.91
CA ASP A 298 -5.20 16.79 29.21
C ASP A 298 -4.10 15.86 28.68
N ARG A 299 -3.25 16.41 27.81
CA ARG A 299 -2.04 15.69 27.39
C ARG A 299 -1.11 15.58 28.60
N VAL A 300 -0.71 14.35 28.90
CA VAL A 300 0.24 14.01 29.96
C VAL A 300 1.56 13.56 29.36
N GLU A 301 2.58 13.50 30.21
CA GLU A 301 3.85 12.91 29.81
C GLU A 301 3.65 11.42 29.46
N GLY A 302 4.09 11.05 28.27
CA GLY A 302 4.11 9.67 27.81
C GLY A 302 5.34 9.33 26.99
N ARG A 303 5.31 8.15 26.39
CA ARG A 303 6.38 7.62 25.55
C ARG A 303 5.82 7.17 24.22
N LYS A 304 6.57 7.45 23.15
CA LYS A 304 6.30 6.93 21.81
C LYS A 304 7.38 5.91 21.45
N PHE A 305 6.99 4.89 20.70
CA PHE A 305 7.80 3.71 20.46
C PHE A 305 7.90 3.43 18.96
N ARG A 306 9.12 3.18 18.49
CA ARG A 306 9.34 2.68 17.14
C ARG A 306 10.50 1.70 17.10
N ILE A 307 10.42 0.73 16.20
CA ILE A 307 11.51 -0.18 15.87
C ILE A 307 12.38 0.47 14.80
N LEU A 308 13.69 0.42 15.05
CA LEU A 308 14.74 0.81 14.11
C LEU A 308 15.47 -0.46 13.66
N PHE A 309 15.81 -0.50 12.37
CA PHE A 309 16.50 -1.61 11.74
C PHE A 309 17.97 -1.23 11.57
N GLU A 310 18.91 -2.06 12.06
CA GLU A 310 20.33 -1.75 11.91
C GLU A 310 20.80 -1.87 10.47
N ASP A 311 20.28 -2.86 9.74
CA ASP A 311 20.68 -3.17 8.36
C ASP A 311 20.07 -2.23 7.34
N HIS A 312 18.94 -1.62 7.69
CA HIS A 312 18.19 -0.68 6.88
C HIS A 312 17.90 0.59 7.71
N PRO A 313 18.88 1.50 7.83
CA PRO A 313 18.73 2.70 8.67
C PRO A 313 17.62 3.66 8.21
N ASP A 314 17.20 3.52 6.95
CA ASP A 314 16.08 4.20 6.31
C ASP A 314 14.74 3.53 6.56
N TRP A 315 14.68 2.42 7.30
CA TRP A 315 13.43 1.78 7.70
C TRP A 315 13.09 2.12 9.15
N CYS A 316 11.80 2.36 9.41
CA CYS A 316 11.30 2.43 10.77
C CYS A 316 9.85 1.94 10.85
N LEU A 317 9.49 1.40 12.02
CA LEU A 317 8.14 0.88 12.27
C LEU A 317 7.59 1.39 13.59
N TRP A 318 6.53 2.19 13.54
CA TRP A 318 5.88 2.73 14.74
C TRP A 318 4.99 1.68 15.42
N LEU A 319 5.13 1.54 16.74
CA LEU A 319 4.26 0.67 17.54
C LEU A 319 2.97 1.40 17.95
N GLY A 320 2.22 1.89 16.96
CA GLY A 320 1.00 2.67 17.14
C GLY A 320 1.18 4.19 17.20
N GLY A 321 0.07 4.91 17.40
CA GLY A 321 -0.05 6.32 17.04
C GLY A 321 0.14 7.37 18.14
N ASP A 322 -0.50 7.19 19.30
CA ASP A 322 -0.55 8.24 20.32
C ASP A 322 0.48 8.09 21.45
N GLY A 323 1.23 6.99 21.48
CA GLY A 323 2.13 6.65 22.58
C GLY A 323 1.40 6.05 23.79
N LEU A 324 2.10 5.93 24.92
CA LEU A 324 1.60 5.37 26.19
C LEU A 324 1.90 6.35 27.33
N ALA A 325 0.91 6.69 28.15
CA ALA A 325 1.09 7.59 29.28
C ALA A 325 1.98 6.95 30.36
N LEU A 326 2.73 7.76 31.11
CA LEU A 326 3.59 7.21 32.17
C LEU A 326 2.80 6.55 33.30
N THR A 327 1.55 6.96 33.52
CA THR A 327 0.62 6.38 34.50
C THR A 327 0.21 4.95 34.15
N ASP A 328 0.37 4.57 32.89
CA ASP A 328 -0.18 3.35 32.30
C ASP A 328 0.85 2.21 32.25
N TYR A 329 2.08 2.52 32.67
CA TYR A 329 3.13 1.53 32.87
C TYR A 329 2.94 0.80 34.20
N SER A 330 2.71 -0.51 34.15
CA SER A 330 2.87 -1.38 35.32
C SER A 330 4.31 -1.92 35.41
N ASP A 331 4.65 -2.56 36.52
CA ASP A 331 5.94 -3.24 36.69
C ASP A 331 6.05 -4.55 35.89
N GLU A 332 4.91 -5.06 35.40
CA GLU A 332 4.82 -6.25 34.56
C GLU A 332 4.98 -5.93 33.06
N VAL A 333 5.03 -4.64 32.70
CA VAL A 333 5.19 -4.21 31.31
C VAL A 333 6.65 -4.35 30.88
N TRP A 334 6.87 -5.12 29.82
CA TRP A 334 8.19 -5.34 29.21
C TRP A 334 8.75 -4.11 28.45
N LEU A 335 7.94 -3.07 28.24
CA LEU A 335 8.37 -1.85 27.55
C LEU A 335 9.30 -0.98 28.42
N PRO A 336 10.39 -0.43 27.86
CA PRO A 336 11.27 0.47 28.58
C PRO A 336 10.57 1.77 28.98
N LYS A 337 10.69 2.15 30.26
CA LYS A 337 10.15 3.41 30.82
C LYS A 337 11.01 4.64 30.46
N SER A 338 12.30 4.42 30.22
CA SER A 338 13.28 5.48 29.97
C SER A 338 13.43 5.77 28.47
N PRO A 339 13.55 7.05 28.06
CA PRO A 339 13.86 7.40 26.67
C PRO A 339 15.24 6.89 26.26
N GLY A 340 15.40 6.62 24.96
CA GLY A 340 16.65 6.12 24.38
C GLY A 340 16.42 4.91 23.49
N ARG A 341 17.51 4.26 23.10
CA ARG A 341 17.48 3.02 22.33
C ARG A 341 17.66 1.83 23.26
N HIS A 342 16.80 0.84 23.12
CA HIS A 342 16.76 -0.35 23.95
C HIS A 342 16.80 -1.61 23.08
N PRO A 343 17.30 -2.74 23.60
CA PRO A 343 17.20 -4.03 22.92
C PRO A 343 15.73 -4.40 22.67
N VAL A 344 15.46 -5.03 21.52
CA VAL A 344 14.14 -5.61 21.23
C VAL A 344 14.09 -7.02 21.82
N PRO A 345 13.11 -7.35 22.68
CA PRO A 345 12.91 -8.73 23.13
C PRO A 345 12.52 -9.64 21.94
N GLU A 346 13.06 -10.85 21.89
CA GLU A 346 12.74 -11.81 20.82
C GLU A 346 11.24 -12.14 20.74
N CYS A 347 10.57 -12.26 21.89
CA CYS A 347 9.12 -12.46 21.94
C CYS A 347 8.33 -11.29 21.34
N LEU A 348 8.80 -10.05 21.52
CA LEU A 348 8.20 -8.89 20.85
C LEU A 348 8.40 -8.99 19.35
N ARG A 349 9.63 -9.28 18.89
CA ARG A 349 9.94 -9.41 17.46
C ARG A 349 9.01 -10.40 16.79
N LEU A 350 8.87 -11.60 17.36
CA LEU A 350 7.98 -12.65 16.86
C LEU A 350 6.51 -12.21 16.85
N LYS A 351 6.04 -11.56 17.91
CA LYS A 351 4.67 -11.04 17.98
C LYS A 351 4.41 -9.97 16.93
N MET A 352 5.41 -9.13 16.62
CA MET A 352 5.35 -8.14 15.55
C MET A 352 5.31 -8.78 14.17
N VAL A 353 6.18 -9.76 13.90
CA VAL A 353 6.16 -10.54 12.64
C VAL A 353 4.75 -11.08 12.39
N ARG A 354 4.16 -11.74 13.39
CA ARG A 354 2.82 -12.29 13.31
C ARG A 354 1.74 -11.23 13.11
N ALA A 355 1.82 -10.10 13.81
CA ALA A 355 0.89 -8.99 13.67
C ALA A 355 0.93 -8.41 12.24
N ILE A 356 2.13 -8.12 11.74
CA ILE A 356 2.35 -7.62 10.37
C ILE A 356 1.82 -8.64 9.37
N ALA A 357 2.13 -9.93 9.54
CA ALA A 357 1.66 -11.01 8.68
C ALA A 357 0.14 -11.00 8.56
N TRP A 358 -0.59 -10.94 9.67
CA TRP A 358 -2.06 -10.94 9.63
C TRP A 358 -2.65 -9.71 8.97
N ILE A 359 -2.05 -8.54 9.22
CA ILE A 359 -2.52 -7.29 8.62
C ILE A 359 -2.28 -7.32 7.10
N LEU A 360 -1.08 -7.68 6.65
CA LEU A 360 -0.77 -7.83 5.24
C LEU A 360 -1.64 -8.90 4.58
N PHE A 361 -1.87 -10.01 5.27
CA PHE A 361 -2.70 -11.11 4.79
C PHE A 361 -4.17 -10.68 4.60
N TRP A 362 -4.71 -9.85 5.50
CA TRP A 362 -6.03 -9.24 5.33
C TRP A 362 -6.03 -8.24 4.18
N LYS A 363 -5.06 -7.32 4.16
CA LYS A 363 -4.93 -6.29 3.11
C LYS A 363 -4.74 -6.87 1.72
N GLY A 364 -4.11 -8.04 1.59
CA GLY A 364 -4.02 -8.75 0.33
C GLY A 364 -5.36 -9.15 -0.29
N ARG A 365 -6.47 -9.09 0.46
CA ARG A 365 -7.83 -9.32 -0.07
C ARG A 365 -8.43 -8.07 -0.73
N GLU A 366 -7.90 -6.88 -0.44
CA GLU A 366 -8.28 -5.61 -1.06
C GLU A 366 -7.47 -5.40 -2.35
N LEU A 367 -7.91 -5.99 -3.46
CA LEU A 367 -7.23 -5.78 -4.74
C LEU A 367 -7.44 -4.35 -5.23
N GLY A 368 -6.40 -3.73 -5.81
CA GLY A 368 -6.52 -2.39 -6.39
C GLY A 368 -5.92 -1.27 -5.54
N THR A 369 -5.66 -1.54 -4.26
CA THR A 369 -5.10 -0.58 -3.29
C THR A 369 -3.65 -0.95 -2.96
N HIS A 370 -2.78 0.06 -2.86
CA HIS A 370 -1.46 -0.16 -2.24
C HIS A 370 -1.69 -0.56 -0.79
N VAL A 371 -0.81 -1.41 -0.26
CA VAL A 371 -0.77 -1.72 1.18
C VAL A 371 -0.62 -0.40 1.94
N SER A 372 -1.72 0.10 2.47
CA SER A 372 -1.75 1.26 3.34
C SER A 372 -2.01 0.76 4.76
N LEU A 373 -1.01 0.95 5.61
CA LEU A 373 -1.18 0.68 7.02
C LEU A 373 -1.83 1.91 7.69
N VAL A 374 -2.96 1.70 8.33
CA VAL A 374 -3.73 2.73 9.04
C VAL A 374 -3.01 3.07 10.35
N PHE A 375 -3.12 4.33 10.78
CA PHE A 375 -2.61 4.78 12.06
C PHE A 375 -3.22 3.94 13.19
N GLY A 376 -2.39 3.34 14.04
CA GLY A 376 -2.85 2.53 15.18
C GLY A 376 -2.82 1.02 14.97
N GLN A 377 -2.55 0.50 13.76
CA GLN A 377 -2.57 -0.95 13.43
C GLN A 377 -1.63 -1.86 14.24
N PHE A 378 -0.71 -1.28 15.02
CA PHE A 378 0.16 -2.02 15.94
C PHE A 378 -0.08 -1.63 17.40
N ALA A 379 -1.19 -0.95 17.72
CA ALA A 379 -1.54 -0.62 19.11
C ALA A 379 -1.64 -1.90 19.95
N GLY A 380 -2.18 -2.97 19.35
CA GLY A 380 -2.28 -4.31 19.92
C GLY A 380 -1.01 -4.93 20.49
N VAL A 381 0.17 -4.50 20.02
CA VAL A 381 1.45 -5.07 20.47
C VAL A 381 1.95 -4.46 21.78
N ARG A 382 1.44 -3.30 22.18
CA ARG A 382 1.80 -2.60 23.42
C ARG A 382 0.59 -2.46 24.35
N PRO A 383 0.74 -2.03 25.60
CA PRO A 383 -0.39 -1.69 26.43
C PRO A 383 -1.21 -0.54 25.83
N PHE A 384 -2.53 -0.64 25.98
CA PHE A 384 -3.54 0.37 25.63
C PHE A 384 -4.83 0.07 26.42
N ARG A 385 -5.73 1.04 26.54
CA ARG A 385 -7.06 0.83 27.07
C ARG A 385 -8.08 0.58 25.95
N PRO A 386 -8.73 -0.59 25.92
CA PRO A 386 -9.85 -0.78 25.01
C PRO A 386 -11.01 0.18 25.35
N ASP A 387 -11.69 0.73 24.34
CA ASP A 387 -12.66 1.82 24.53
C ASP A 387 -13.86 1.44 25.42
N ASN A 388 -14.19 0.15 25.47
CA ASN A 388 -15.28 -0.37 26.28
C ASN A 388 -14.81 -1.16 27.51
N LEU A 389 -13.53 -0.98 27.89
CA LEU A 389 -12.94 -1.60 29.06
C LEU A 389 -12.48 -0.54 30.08
N GLY A 390 -12.79 -0.79 31.36
CA GLY A 390 -12.43 0.08 32.48
C GLY A 390 -10.94 0.07 32.85
N LYS A 391 -10.13 -0.77 32.21
CA LYS A 391 -8.75 -1.05 32.59
C LYS A 391 -7.86 -1.16 31.36
N ILE A 392 -6.57 -0.97 31.57
CA ILE A 392 -5.55 -1.16 30.54
C ILE A 392 -5.43 -2.64 30.23
N PHE A 393 -5.35 -2.96 28.94
CA PHE A 393 -4.97 -4.28 28.48
C PHE A 393 -3.45 -4.34 28.34
N HIS A 394 -2.84 -5.32 29.01
CA HIS A 394 -1.41 -5.61 28.89
C HIS A 394 -1.24 -6.85 28.02
N PRO A 395 -0.81 -6.72 26.74
CA PRO A 395 -0.63 -7.88 25.89
C PRO A 395 0.51 -8.75 26.42
N ASP A 396 0.22 -10.04 26.67
CA ASP A 396 1.26 -11.02 26.99
C ASP A 396 2.09 -11.31 25.73
N VAL A 397 3.36 -10.91 25.75
CA VAL A 397 4.29 -11.14 24.64
C VAL A 397 4.68 -12.61 24.47
N ASN A 398 4.45 -13.44 25.48
CA ASN A 398 4.74 -14.87 25.43
C ASN A 398 3.53 -15.70 24.98
N ASP A 399 2.33 -15.11 24.92
CA ASP A 399 1.16 -15.80 24.40
C ASP A 399 1.17 -15.81 22.86
N ILE A 400 1.87 -16.80 22.32
CA ILE A 400 2.10 -17.00 20.89
C ILE A 400 0.85 -17.39 20.09
N ARG A 401 -0.30 -17.59 20.75
CA ARG A 401 -1.58 -17.81 20.05
C ARG A 401 -2.07 -16.53 19.37
N PHE A 402 -1.65 -15.37 19.88
CA PHE A 402 -2.07 -14.05 19.43
C PHE A 402 -0.91 -13.24 18.81
N PRO A 403 -1.17 -12.36 17.83
CA PRO A 403 -2.50 -12.07 17.30
C PRO A 403 -3.00 -13.10 16.27
N LEU A 404 -4.31 -13.09 16.00
CA LEU A 404 -4.92 -13.84 14.91
C LEU A 404 -6.13 -13.14 14.27
N LEU A 405 -6.32 -13.34 12.97
CA LEU A 405 -7.44 -12.80 12.21
C LEU A 405 -8.72 -13.60 12.46
N ALA A 406 -9.82 -12.90 12.72
CA ALA A 406 -11.14 -13.50 12.89
C ALA A 406 -12.26 -12.56 12.41
N ALA A 407 -13.48 -13.09 12.30
CA ALA A 407 -14.67 -12.33 11.97
C ALA A 407 -15.49 -12.02 13.22
N MET A 408 -15.94 -10.77 13.34
CA MET A 408 -16.99 -10.35 14.27
C MET A 408 -18.31 -10.16 13.50
N PRO A 409 -19.30 -11.07 13.62
CA PRO A 409 -20.59 -10.90 12.98
C PRO A 409 -21.32 -9.68 13.53
N CYS A 410 -21.68 -8.74 12.66
CA CYS A 410 -22.47 -7.56 12.97
C CYS A 410 -23.67 -7.50 12.03
N GLY A 411 -24.83 -7.99 12.48
CA GLY A 411 -26.02 -8.13 11.64
C GLY A 411 -25.71 -8.98 10.39
N PRO A 412 -25.91 -8.46 9.15
CA PRO A 412 -25.57 -9.19 7.92
C PRO A 412 -24.08 -9.12 7.55
N HIS A 413 -23.28 -8.30 8.23
CA HIS A 413 -21.88 -8.07 7.90
C HIS A 413 -20.95 -8.92 8.76
N LYS A 414 -19.81 -9.32 8.21
CA LYS A 414 -18.71 -9.93 8.96
C LYS A 414 -17.56 -8.92 9.04
N VAL A 415 -17.39 -8.31 10.20
CA VAL A 415 -16.37 -7.29 10.43
C VAL A 415 -15.02 -7.97 10.69
N PRO A 416 -13.96 -7.64 9.94
CA PRO A 416 -12.65 -8.23 10.16
C PRO A 416 -11.99 -7.66 11.40
N VAL A 417 -11.54 -8.55 12.28
CA VAL A 417 -10.87 -8.18 13.52
C VAL A 417 -9.58 -8.96 13.72
N LEU A 418 -8.58 -8.29 14.27
CA LEU A 418 -7.35 -8.89 14.78
C LEU A 418 -7.48 -9.07 16.29
N ILE A 419 -7.43 -10.30 16.77
CA ILE A 419 -7.53 -10.60 18.19
C ILE A 419 -6.13 -10.52 18.80
N HIS A 420 -5.94 -9.63 19.78
CA HIS A 420 -4.64 -9.36 20.41
C HIS A 420 -4.39 -10.14 21.70
N GLY A 421 -5.46 -10.65 22.30
CA GLY A 421 -5.40 -11.49 23.48
C GLY A 421 -6.75 -11.66 24.15
N GLU A 422 -6.72 -12.21 25.36
CA GLU A 422 -7.90 -12.59 26.12
C GLU A 422 -7.89 -11.93 27.51
N VAL A 423 -9.07 -11.48 27.93
CA VAL A 423 -9.38 -10.99 29.29
C VAL A 423 -10.61 -11.73 29.82
N PRO A 424 -10.91 -11.69 31.13
CA PRO A 424 -12.10 -12.36 31.68
C PRO A 424 -13.41 -11.99 30.97
N GLU A 425 -13.52 -10.74 30.50
CA GLU A 425 -14.67 -10.22 29.79
C GLU A 425 -14.80 -10.72 28.33
N GLY A 426 -13.71 -11.22 27.71
CA GLY A 426 -13.72 -11.70 26.34
C GLY A 426 -12.40 -11.54 25.59
N TYR A 427 -12.47 -11.43 24.27
CA TYR A 427 -11.32 -11.16 23.42
C TYR A 427 -11.11 -9.67 23.23
N VAL A 428 -9.86 -9.23 23.29
CA VAL A 428 -9.45 -7.86 22.93
C VAL A 428 -9.15 -7.85 21.45
N VAL A 429 -9.89 -7.03 20.70
CA VAL A 429 -9.90 -7.06 19.24
C VAL A 429 -9.70 -5.67 18.66
N GLU A 430 -8.99 -5.60 17.54
CA GLU A 430 -8.82 -4.40 16.73
C GLU A 430 -9.52 -4.61 15.39
N VAL A 431 -10.37 -3.68 14.97
CA VAL A 431 -11.04 -3.74 13.67
C VAL A 431 -10.07 -3.29 12.58
N LEU A 432 -9.96 -4.07 11.50
CA LEU A 432 -8.96 -3.85 10.45
C LEU A 432 -9.41 -2.87 9.35
N GLU A 433 -10.67 -2.41 9.41
CA GLU A 433 -11.32 -1.58 8.41
C GLU A 433 -12.06 -0.39 9.04
N ASP A 434 -12.03 0.76 8.37
CA ASP A 434 -12.82 1.93 8.74
C ASP A 434 -14.28 1.73 8.33
N LEU A 435 -15.13 1.36 9.30
CA LEU A 435 -16.53 1.02 9.03
C LEU A 435 -17.50 1.55 10.09
N LYS A 436 -18.75 1.75 9.65
CA LYS A 436 -19.85 2.22 10.49
C LYS A 436 -20.89 1.11 10.59
N VAL A 437 -21.19 0.68 11.80
CA VAL A 437 -22.13 -0.41 12.09
C VAL A 437 -23.27 0.12 12.93
N LEU A 438 -24.50 -0.31 12.63
CA LEU A 438 -25.66 0.01 13.45
C LEU A 438 -25.47 -0.56 14.85
N ALA A 439 -25.78 0.24 15.87
CA ALA A 439 -25.67 -0.21 17.24
C ALA A 439 -26.47 -1.49 17.49
N SER A 440 -27.62 -1.68 16.82
CA SER A 440 -28.45 -2.90 16.90
C SER A 440 -27.76 -4.16 16.39
N ASP A 441 -26.85 -4.01 15.44
CA ASP A 441 -26.21 -5.12 14.72
C ASP A 441 -25.01 -5.66 15.49
N LEU A 442 -24.50 -4.90 16.47
CA LEU A 442 -23.42 -5.35 17.32
C LEU A 442 -23.78 -6.61 18.13
N PRO A 443 -22.81 -7.53 18.31
CA PRO A 443 -22.98 -8.71 19.14
C PRO A 443 -23.53 -8.43 20.54
N CYS A 444 -24.41 -9.32 21.01
CA CYS A 444 -24.94 -9.26 22.37
C CYS A 444 -23.86 -9.58 23.41
N GLY A 445 -23.81 -8.79 24.49
CA GLY A 445 -22.91 -9.01 25.63
C GLY A 445 -21.58 -8.25 25.55
N ILE A 446 -21.40 -7.37 24.55
CA ILE A 446 -20.25 -6.45 24.51
C ILE A 446 -20.22 -5.61 25.80
N PRO A 447 -19.11 -5.64 26.58
CA PRO A 447 -18.93 -4.80 27.75
C PRO A 447 -19.15 -3.32 27.42
N ARG A 448 -19.74 -2.56 28.34
CA ARG A 448 -19.98 -1.10 28.21
C ARG A 448 -20.47 -0.67 26.81
N ARG A 449 -21.33 -1.46 26.15
CA ARG A 449 -21.79 -1.22 24.77
C ARG A 449 -22.23 0.24 24.52
N ASP A 450 -22.93 0.84 25.48
CA ASP A 450 -23.43 2.21 25.34
C ASP A 450 -22.31 3.26 25.20
N SER A 451 -21.08 3.00 25.69
CA SER A 451 -19.95 3.91 25.51
C SER A 451 -19.37 3.90 24.11
N LEU A 452 -19.68 2.88 23.30
CA LEU A 452 -19.23 2.77 21.92
C LEU A 452 -20.21 3.44 20.93
N VAL A 453 -21.43 3.72 21.37
CA VAL A 453 -22.52 4.13 20.49
C VAL A 453 -22.61 5.65 20.41
N LEU A 454 -22.41 6.20 19.22
CA LEU A 454 -22.63 7.59 18.88
C LEU A 454 -23.79 7.69 17.88
N ASN A 455 -24.87 8.40 18.24
CA ASN A 455 -26.05 8.58 17.37
C ASN A 455 -26.62 7.27 16.81
N GLY A 456 -26.62 6.19 17.62
CA GLY A 456 -27.14 4.87 17.22
C GLY A 456 -26.20 4.05 16.34
N MET A 457 -24.96 4.49 16.14
CA MET A 457 -23.94 3.83 15.32
C MET A 457 -22.64 3.63 16.12
N VAL A 458 -21.82 2.68 15.67
CA VAL A 458 -20.44 2.52 16.13
C VAL A 458 -19.50 2.74 14.95
N HIS A 459 -18.47 3.54 15.18
CA HIS A 459 -17.56 4.08 14.17
C HIS A 459 -16.16 3.49 14.37
N PHE A 460 -15.92 2.29 13.85
CA PHE A 460 -14.63 1.62 13.96
C PHE A 460 -13.54 2.33 13.14
N GLY A 461 -12.31 2.30 13.66
CA GLY A 461 -11.09 2.87 13.07
C GLY A 461 -11.01 4.41 13.13
N SER A 462 -12.13 5.10 12.87
CA SER A 462 -12.21 6.56 12.92
C SER A 462 -12.46 7.15 14.31
N MET A 463 -13.14 6.42 15.21
CA MET A 463 -13.46 6.89 16.57
C MET A 463 -13.35 5.78 17.62
N CYS A 464 -13.63 4.53 17.24
CA CYS A 464 -13.45 3.37 18.09
C CYS A 464 -12.18 2.61 17.69
N VAL A 465 -11.25 2.49 18.64
CA VAL A 465 -9.95 1.81 18.54
C VAL A 465 -10.16 0.34 18.99
N PRO A 466 -9.16 -0.42 19.51
CA PRO A 466 -9.45 -1.75 20.03
C PRO A 466 -10.57 -1.78 21.08
N ILE A 467 -11.38 -2.84 21.04
CA ILE A 467 -12.49 -3.09 21.95
C ILE A 467 -12.43 -4.51 22.51
N VAL A 468 -13.21 -4.79 23.55
CA VAL A 468 -13.42 -6.14 24.08
C VAL A 468 -14.76 -6.66 23.58
N ILE A 469 -14.76 -7.89 23.06
CA ILE A 469 -15.99 -8.58 22.62
C ILE A 469 -16.11 -9.96 23.26
N PRO A 470 -17.33 -10.47 23.48
CA PRO A 470 -17.54 -11.82 23.98
C PRO A 470 -16.90 -12.85 23.05
N LYS A 471 -16.25 -13.89 23.58
CA LYS A 471 -15.62 -14.93 22.74
C LYS A 471 -16.58 -15.60 21.75
N LYS A 472 -17.85 -15.77 22.16
CA LYS A 472 -18.92 -16.32 21.33
C LYS A 472 -19.30 -15.45 20.12
N ALA A 473 -18.82 -14.21 20.07
CA ALA A 473 -19.07 -13.26 18.98
C ALA A 473 -17.97 -13.32 17.91
N VAL A 474 -17.10 -14.33 17.95
CA VAL A 474 -16.00 -14.52 17.00
C VAL A 474 -16.27 -15.77 16.16
N GLU A 475 -16.08 -15.63 14.85
CA GLU A 475 -16.08 -16.72 13.87
C GLU A 475 -14.75 -16.77 13.13
N PHE A 476 -14.41 -17.94 12.57
CA PHE A 476 -13.22 -18.15 11.73
C PHE A 476 -13.68 -18.68 10.36
N PRO A 477 -14.05 -17.82 9.41
CA PRO A 477 -14.56 -18.28 8.11
C PRO A 477 -13.43 -18.85 7.24
N ASP A 478 -13.49 -20.11 6.84
CA ASP A 478 -12.44 -20.78 6.05
C ASP A 478 -12.01 -19.99 4.81
N ALA A 479 -12.98 -19.39 4.09
CA ALA A 479 -12.75 -18.58 2.89
C ALA A 479 -11.86 -17.35 3.14
N TRP A 480 -11.73 -16.88 4.39
CA TRP A 480 -10.83 -15.78 4.74
C TRP A 480 -9.36 -16.20 4.66
N TYR A 481 -9.08 -17.48 4.89
CA TYR A 481 -7.74 -18.04 4.96
C TYR A 481 -7.30 -18.73 3.67
N THR A 482 -8.23 -19.27 2.88
CA THR A 482 -7.93 -19.97 1.61
C THR A 482 -8.32 -19.19 0.35
N GLY A 483 -8.97 -18.03 0.51
CA GLY A 483 -9.39 -17.17 -0.61
C GLY A 483 -8.24 -16.60 -1.45
N VAL A 484 -8.58 -16.15 -2.66
CA VAL A 484 -7.64 -15.53 -3.61
C VAL A 484 -7.22 -14.16 -3.08
N ARG A 485 -5.92 -13.87 -3.15
CA ARG A 485 -5.32 -12.65 -2.58
C ARG A 485 -4.14 -12.18 -3.41
N THR A 486 -3.67 -10.96 -3.18
CA THR A 486 -2.35 -10.52 -3.62
C THR A 486 -1.27 -11.47 -3.09
N SER A 487 -0.35 -11.88 -3.95
CA SER A 487 0.74 -12.80 -3.62
C SER A 487 1.62 -12.29 -2.49
N ASN A 488 2.12 -13.19 -1.65
CA ASN A 488 3.06 -12.87 -0.58
C ASN A 488 4.26 -12.06 -1.07
N THR A 489 4.89 -12.47 -2.19
CA THR A 489 5.99 -11.73 -2.84
C THR A 489 5.69 -10.25 -3.05
N GLN A 490 4.50 -9.94 -3.58
CA GLN A 490 4.07 -8.55 -3.81
C GLN A 490 3.78 -7.82 -2.49
N LEU A 491 3.12 -8.48 -1.53
CA LEU A 491 2.84 -7.88 -0.21
C LEU A 491 4.13 -7.53 0.54
N ILE A 492 5.14 -8.39 0.48
CA ILE A 492 6.47 -8.14 1.05
C ILE A 492 7.13 -6.96 0.35
N SER A 493 7.10 -6.91 -0.99
CA SER A 493 7.64 -5.80 -1.76
C SER A 493 6.97 -4.46 -1.40
N ASP A 494 5.64 -4.42 -1.34
CA ASP A 494 4.88 -3.23 -0.98
C ASP A 494 5.19 -2.80 0.47
N PHE A 495 5.38 -3.75 1.37
CA PHE A 495 5.75 -3.46 2.75
C PHE A 495 7.17 -2.89 2.89
N LYS A 496 8.15 -3.37 2.11
CA LYS A 496 9.50 -2.77 2.04
C LYS A 496 9.44 -1.30 1.62
N VAL A 497 8.60 -0.97 0.64
CA VAL A 497 8.35 0.42 0.20
C VAL A 497 7.74 1.24 1.34
N PHE A 498 6.70 0.71 2.00
CA PHE A 498 6.07 1.38 3.15
C PHE A 498 7.08 1.72 4.26
N LEU A 499 7.94 0.77 4.65
CA LEU A 499 8.95 0.99 5.69
C LEU A 499 9.93 2.11 5.33
N SER A 500 10.29 2.22 4.06
CA SER A 500 11.18 3.24 3.52
C SER A 500 10.53 4.63 3.51
N ASP A 501 9.24 4.70 3.17
CA ASP A 501 8.49 5.97 3.13
C ASP A 501 8.23 6.54 4.52
N GLN A 502 7.99 5.69 5.52
CA GLN A 502 7.80 6.11 6.91
C GLN A 502 9.01 6.87 7.49
N ALA A 503 10.23 6.51 7.11
CA ALA A 503 11.42 7.21 7.60
C ALA A 503 11.61 8.61 7.00
N ARG A 504 11.06 8.86 5.80
CA ARG A 504 11.05 10.18 5.15
C ARG A 504 10.00 11.10 5.75
N GLY A 505 8.95 10.53 6.32
CA GLY A 505 7.99 11.23 7.17
C GLY A 505 8.65 11.64 8.49
N LYS A 506 9.20 12.86 8.57
CA LYS A 506 9.24 13.53 9.87
C LYS A 506 7.81 13.45 10.43
N PRO A 507 7.59 13.01 11.68
CA PRO A 507 6.27 13.13 12.28
C PRO A 507 5.85 14.58 12.04
N ALA A 508 4.66 14.78 11.48
CA ALA A 508 4.11 16.11 11.31
C ALA A 508 4.42 16.86 12.60
N LEU A 509 5.17 17.97 12.50
CA LEU A 509 5.46 18.84 13.65
C LEU A 509 4.15 18.90 14.42
N ASP A 510 4.18 18.45 15.69
CA ASP A 510 3.05 18.57 16.59
C ASP A 510 2.47 19.95 16.32
N LYS A 511 1.28 19.99 15.69
CA LYS A 511 0.60 21.24 15.42
C LYS A 511 0.28 21.78 16.80
N ASP A 512 1.16 22.63 17.29
CA ASP A 512 1.04 23.28 18.57
C ASP A 512 -0.32 23.99 18.54
N PRO A 513 -1.31 23.54 19.32
CA PRO A 513 -2.64 24.15 19.33
C PRO A 513 -2.59 25.62 19.78
N GLY A 514 -1.45 26.05 20.35
CA GLY A 514 -1.19 27.42 20.73
C GLY A 514 -0.79 28.37 19.59
N ASN A 515 -0.51 27.88 18.37
CA ASN A 515 -0.13 28.78 17.28
C ASN A 515 -1.37 29.33 16.56
N SER A 516 -1.83 30.50 17.02
CA SER A 516 -3.06 31.19 16.60
C SER A 516 -3.16 31.45 15.08
N GLY A 517 -2.06 31.32 14.33
CA GLY A 517 -2.03 31.50 12.87
C GLY A 517 -2.72 30.39 12.08
N ALA A 518 -2.74 29.14 12.56
CA ALA A 518 -3.32 28.02 11.81
C ALA A 518 -4.86 28.00 11.85
N VAL A 519 -5.46 28.43 12.96
CA VAL A 519 -6.91 28.55 13.12
C VAL A 519 -7.44 29.72 12.27
N ILE A 520 -6.70 30.82 12.19
CA ILE A 520 -7.05 31.97 11.34
C ILE A 520 -7.00 31.58 9.86
N GLY A 521 -6.03 30.78 9.42
CA GLY A 521 -5.94 30.30 8.03
C GLY A 521 -7.10 29.39 7.61
N ILE A 522 -7.53 28.47 8.49
CA ILE A 522 -8.65 27.57 8.22
C ILE A 522 -9.98 28.33 8.23
N CYS A 523 -10.18 29.26 9.18
CA CYS A 523 -11.38 30.09 9.22
C CYS A 523 -11.46 31.05 8.02
N LEU A 524 -10.34 31.65 7.58
CA LEU A 524 -10.31 32.49 6.38
C LEU A 524 -10.55 31.68 5.10
N GLY A 525 -10.02 30.45 5.01
CA GLY A 525 -10.30 29.54 3.89
C GLY A 525 -11.77 29.12 3.83
N PHE A 526 -12.39 28.85 4.98
CA PHE A 526 -13.80 28.47 5.07
C PHE A 526 -14.74 29.66 4.77
N ILE A 527 -14.38 30.87 5.22
CA ILE A 527 -15.12 32.10 4.89
C ILE A 527 -14.96 32.44 3.40
N ALA A 528 -13.77 32.31 2.82
CA ALA A 528 -13.55 32.51 1.38
C ALA A 528 -14.34 31.50 0.55
N PHE A 529 -14.41 30.24 0.98
CA PHE A 529 -15.22 29.20 0.35
C PHE A 529 -16.73 29.52 0.44
N LEU A 530 -17.22 29.98 1.59
CA LEU A 530 -18.63 30.38 1.75
C LEU A 530 -19.00 31.61 0.92
N ILE A 531 -18.08 32.58 0.78
CA ILE A 531 -18.28 33.76 -0.08
C ILE A 531 -18.32 33.36 -1.56
N LEU A 532 -17.43 32.46 -1.99
CA LEU A 532 -17.45 31.89 -3.35
C LEU A 532 -18.74 31.09 -3.62
N LEU A 533 -19.22 30.32 -2.64
CA LEU A 533 -20.47 29.58 -2.75
C LEU A 533 -21.68 30.52 -2.89
N PHE A 534 -21.70 31.62 -2.13
CA PHE A 534 -22.76 32.63 -2.19
C PHE A 534 -22.76 33.42 -3.51
N LEU A 535 -21.59 33.64 -4.12
CA LEU A 535 -21.45 34.29 -5.42
C LEU A 535 -21.81 33.37 -6.60
N MET A 536 -21.73 32.05 -6.42
CA MET A 536 -22.06 31.05 -7.45
C MET A 536 -23.53 30.62 -7.41
N LEU A 537 -24.20 30.77 -6.26
CA LEU A 537 -25.62 30.41 -6.05
C LEU A 537 -26.56 31.62 -6.01
N GLY A 538 -26.03 32.84 -6.20
CA GLY A 538 -26.78 34.10 -6.22
C GLY A 538 -27.10 34.59 -7.63
#